data_AF-A0A7R9FBH4-F1
#
_entry.id   AF-A0A7R9FBH4-F1
#
_cell.length_a   1.000
_cell.length_b   1.000
_cell.length_c   1.000
_cell.angle_alpha   90.00
_cell.angle_beta   90.00
_cell.angle_gamma   90.00
#
_symmetry.space_group_name_H-M   'P 1'
#
loop_
_entity.id
_entity.type
_entity.pdbx_description
1 polymer ?
#
loop_
_entity_poly.entity_id
_entity_poly.type
_entity_poly.pdbx_seq_one_letter_code
_entity_poly.pdbx_strand_id
1 'polypeptide(L)'
;MDMDFACRWPVRGFKILLHNPAEFPQMGTQFIRVPLKRDVVAVVRPSIMDTSSGLENYAPKARQCFFSHEKRLLYFNVYTQGNCEMECLINITREVCSCTAFYVPNGVVDHDTMMTLCECLPSCTEVKYDVETSQSQLVWPEVERFIFSSRGDLSER
;
A
#
# COMPACT_ATOMS: atom_id res chain seq x y z
N MET A 1 -23.45 -4.16 13.27
CA MET A 1 -22.23 -4.85 12.84
C MET A 1 -21.82 -5.76 13.98
N ASP A 2 -21.94 -7.07 13.78
CA ASP A 2 -21.51 -8.07 14.76
C ASP A 2 -19.99 -7.99 14.91
N MET A 3 -19.51 -7.76 16.13
CA MET A 3 -18.08 -7.69 16.41
C MET A 3 -17.64 -8.99 17.08
N ASP A 4 -16.87 -9.79 16.35
CA ASP A 4 -16.26 -11.00 16.87
C ASP A 4 -15.31 -10.68 18.03
N PHE A 5 -15.76 -10.99 19.25
CA PHE A 5 -15.00 -10.83 20.50
C PHE A 5 -13.72 -11.68 20.55
N ALA A 6 -13.55 -12.60 19.59
CA ALA A 6 -12.36 -13.44 19.45
C ALA A 6 -11.12 -12.66 18.98
N CYS A 7 -11.28 -11.53 18.29
CA CYS A 7 -10.16 -10.67 17.91
C CYS A 7 -9.78 -9.74 19.07
N ARG A 8 -9.04 -10.24 20.06
CA ARG A 8 -8.46 -9.46 21.17
C ARG A 8 -7.37 -8.49 20.66
N TRP A 9 -7.77 -7.38 20.04
CA TRP A 9 -6.90 -6.21 19.87
C TRP A 9 -7.14 -5.22 21.01
N PRO A 10 -6.08 -4.70 21.67
CA PRO A 10 -6.22 -3.79 22.82
C PRO A 10 -6.89 -2.45 22.48
N VAL A 11 -6.98 -2.09 21.20
CA VAL A 11 -7.63 -0.86 20.72
C VAL A 11 -8.69 -1.21 19.69
N ARG A 12 -9.94 -0.85 19.97
CA ARG A 12 -11.06 -0.94 19.03
C ARG A 12 -11.03 0.26 18.08
N GLY A 13 -11.09 0.01 16.77
CA GLY A 13 -11.02 1.06 15.76
C GLY A 13 -10.58 0.52 14.40
N PHE A 14 -10.17 1.44 13.53
CA PHE A 14 -9.70 1.14 12.18
C PHE A 14 -8.17 1.26 12.11
N LYS A 15 -7.56 0.47 11.22
CA LYS A 15 -6.18 0.66 10.78
C LYS A 15 -6.22 1.23 9.38
N ILE A 16 -5.56 2.36 9.16
CA ILE A 16 -5.44 3.00 7.85
C ILE A 16 -3.99 2.92 7.43
N LEU A 17 -3.74 2.35 6.25
CA LEU A 17 -2.43 2.28 5.63
C LEU A 17 -2.37 3.30 4.48
N LEU A 18 -1.30 4.09 4.44
CA LEU A 18 -0.94 4.89 3.28
C LEU A 18 0.19 4.16 2.55
N HIS A 19 0.03 3.98 1.25
CA HIS A 19 1.00 3.26 0.42
C HIS A 19 1.03 3.87 -0.98
N ASN A 20 2.05 3.50 -1.76
CA ASN A 20 2.13 3.86 -3.17
C ASN A 20 0.97 3.20 -3.95
N PRO A 21 0.22 3.93 -4.77
CA PRO A 21 -0.91 3.36 -5.53
C PRO A 21 -0.50 2.27 -6.54
N ALA A 22 0.77 2.22 -6.95
CA ALA A 22 1.29 1.16 -7.81
C ALA A 22 1.64 -0.12 -7.04
N GLU A 23 1.61 -0.09 -5.70
CA GLU A 23 2.01 -1.20 -4.83
C GLU A 23 0.81 -1.89 -4.21
N PHE A 24 0.93 -3.21 -4.03
CA PHE A 24 -0.05 -3.93 -3.22
C PHE A 24 0.06 -3.52 -1.75
N PRO A 25 -1.05 -3.12 -1.09
CA PRO A 25 -1.02 -2.68 0.30
C PRO A 25 -0.66 -3.82 1.25
N GLN A 26 0.52 -3.74 1.86
CA GLN A 26 0.94 -4.68 2.90
C GLN A 26 0.75 -4.07 4.30
N MET A 27 -0.21 -4.61 5.07
CA MET A 27 -0.53 -4.20 6.45
C MET A 27 0.49 -4.69 7.50
N GLY A 28 1.79 -4.51 7.22
CA GLY A 28 2.88 -5.04 8.04
C GLY A 28 3.32 -4.11 9.18
N THR A 29 3.87 -2.94 8.85
CA THR A 29 4.77 -2.22 9.77
C THR A 29 4.33 -0.80 10.11
N GLN A 30 3.69 -0.05 9.20
CA GLN A 30 3.35 1.37 9.41
C GLN A 30 1.89 1.65 9.04
N PHE A 31 1.07 2.00 10.04
CA PHE A 31 -0.35 2.30 9.85
C PHE A 31 -0.85 3.28 10.91
N ILE A 32 -1.84 4.08 10.53
CA ILE A 32 -2.57 4.98 11.41
C ILE A 32 -3.67 4.19 12.12
N ARG A 33 -3.82 4.41 13.42
CA ARG A 33 -4.92 3.83 14.21
C ARG A 33 -5.98 4.89 14.45
N VAL A 34 -7.22 4.59 14.09
CA VAL A 34 -8.38 5.47 14.29
C VAL A 34 -9.33 4.81 15.28
N PRO A 35 -9.31 5.23 16.56
CA PRO A 35 -10.21 4.70 17.57
C PRO A 35 -11.67 5.04 17.29
N LEU A 36 -12.59 4.25 17.85
CA LEU A 36 -14.01 4.60 17.82
C LEU A 36 -14.30 5.86 18.63
N LYS A 37 -15.27 6.68 18.18
CA LYS A 37 -15.71 7.93 18.84
C LYS A 37 -14.60 8.98 19.03
N ARG A 38 -13.55 8.90 18.22
CA ARG A 38 -12.48 9.89 18.14
C ARG A 38 -12.35 10.38 16.70
N ASP A 39 -12.19 11.67 16.52
CA ASP A 39 -11.80 12.27 15.26
C ASP A 39 -10.27 12.27 15.23
N VAL A 40 -9.73 11.86 14.10
CA VAL A 40 -8.29 11.78 13.88
C VAL A 40 -7.98 12.60 12.66
N VAL A 41 -7.18 13.65 12.86
CA VAL A 41 -6.63 14.46 11.77
C VAL A 41 -5.24 13.93 11.49
N ALA A 42 -5.00 13.50 10.25
CA ALA A 42 -3.71 13.04 9.78
C ALA A 42 -3.12 14.05 8.81
N VAL A 43 -1.94 14.57 9.12
CA VAL A 43 -1.12 15.37 8.22
C VAL A 43 -0.18 14.41 7.51
N VAL A 44 -0.28 14.35 6.18
CA VAL A 44 0.51 13.45 5.33
C VAL A 44 1.55 14.26 4.58
N ARG A 45 2.82 13.90 4.75
CA ARG A 45 3.96 14.50 4.05
C ARG A 45 4.62 13.43 3.17
N PRO A 46 4.48 13.51 1.84
CA PRO A 46 5.20 12.60 0.95
C PRO A 46 6.68 13.00 0.85
N SER A 47 7.56 12.02 0.93
CA SER A 47 9.00 12.12 0.68
C SER A 47 9.35 11.27 -0.53
N ILE A 48 9.87 11.93 -1.57
CA ILE A 48 10.17 11.27 -2.85
C ILE A 48 11.69 11.19 -2.98
N MET A 49 12.19 9.97 -3.12
CA MET A 49 13.56 9.70 -3.55
C MET A 49 13.51 9.38 -5.04
N ASP A 50 14.26 10.13 -5.85
CA ASP A 50 14.25 9.94 -7.30
C ASP A 50 15.67 9.96 -7.87
N THR A 51 15.88 9.15 -8.90
CA THR A 51 17.14 9.03 -9.61
C THR A 51 17.02 9.80 -10.92
N SER A 52 18.08 10.51 -11.32
CA SER A 52 18.03 11.29 -12.55
C SER A 52 17.77 10.40 -13.77
N SER A 53 16.90 10.86 -14.68
CA SER A 53 16.57 10.13 -15.92
C SER A 53 17.78 9.95 -16.84
N GLY A 54 18.81 10.79 -16.71
CA GLY A 54 20.10 10.60 -17.41
C GLY A 54 20.83 9.30 -17.03
N LEU A 55 20.47 8.68 -15.90
CA LEU A 55 20.96 7.37 -15.48
C LEU A 55 20.16 6.20 -16.10
N GLU A 56 19.12 6.49 -16.89
CA GLU A 56 18.40 5.63 -17.87
C GLU A 56 19.30 4.56 -18.48
N ASN A 57 20.37 5.05 -19.09
CA ASN A 57 21.24 4.27 -19.96
C ASN A 57 22.25 3.37 -19.23
N TYR A 58 22.36 3.49 -17.90
CA TYR A 58 23.25 2.64 -17.11
C TYR A 58 22.55 1.33 -16.75
N ALA A 59 23.28 0.21 -16.76
CA ALA A 59 22.69 -1.07 -16.38
C ALA A 59 22.14 -1.01 -14.94
N PRO A 60 20.97 -1.62 -14.64
CA PRO A 60 20.37 -1.61 -13.30
C PRO A 60 21.34 -2.06 -12.20
N LYS A 61 22.17 -3.07 -12.48
CA LYS A 61 23.19 -3.58 -11.56
C LYS A 61 24.31 -2.58 -11.27
N ALA A 62 24.61 -1.64 -12.18
CA ALA A 62 25.61 -0.60 -11.93
C ALA A 62 25.05 0.53 -11.04
N ARG A 63 23.77 0.90 -11.24
CA ARG A 63 23.08 1.92 -10.43
C ARG A 63 22.38 1.39 -9.17
N GLN A 64 22.34 0.07 -9.00
CA GLN A 64 21.73 -0.62 -7.85
C GLN A 64 20.22 -0.34 -7.65
N CYS A 65 19.50 0.00 -8.73
CA CYS A 65 18.05 0.19 -8.71
C CYS A 65 17.43 -0.13 -10.08
N PHE A 66 16.13 -0.42 -10.09
CA PHE A 66 15.32 -0.57 -11.30
C PHE A 66 14.38 0.62 -11.49
N PHE A 67 14.31 1.13 -12.71
CA PHE A 67 13.20 1.97 -13.13
C PHE A 67 11.94 1.12 -13.31
N SER A 68 10.78 1.77 -13.17
CA SER A 68 9.46 1.14 -13.09
C SER A 68 9.09 0.20 -14.25
N HIS A 69 9.77 0.32 -15.39
CA HIS A 69 9.47 -0.40 -16.63
C HIS A 69 10.56 -1.40 -17.05
N GLU A 70 11.66 -1.52 -16.29
CA GLU A 70 12.82 -2.30 -16.73
C GLU A 70 12.71 -3.78 -16.42
N LYS A 71 12.04 -4.11 -15.31
CA LYS A 71 11.81 -5.48 -14.88
C LYS A 71 10.33 -5.78 -14.96
N ARG A 72 9.98 -6.71 -15.86
CA ARG A 72 8.61 -7.20 -16.00
C ARG A 72 8.27 -8.10 -14.82
N LEU A 73 7.08 -7.89 -14.29
CA LEU A 73 6.45 -8.64 -13.21
C LEU A 73 5.27 -9.45 -13.81
N LEU A 74 4.90 -10.57 -13.18
CA LEU A 74 3.88 -11.51 -13.67
C LEU A 74 2.45 -11.06 -13.32
N TYR A 75 2.26 -10.55 -12.12
CA TYR A 75 1.00 -10.11 -11.52
C TYR A 75 0.87 -8.58 -11.48
N PHE A 76 1.99 -7.85 -11.53
CA PHE A 76 2.01 -6.38 -11.49
C PHE A 76 2.50 -5.77 -12.80
N ASN A 77 1.92 -4.63 -13.20
CA ASN A 77 2.31 -3.92 -14.43
C ASN A 77 3.46 -2.93 -14.20
N VAL A 78 3.72 -2.53 -12.95
CA VAL A 78 4.70 -1.52 -12.58
C VAL A 78 5.68 -2.14 -11.61
N TYR A 79 6.97 -2.04 -11.93
CA TYR A 79 8.02 -2.49 -11.04
C TYR A 79 8.09 -1.58 -9.81
N THR A 80 7.90 -2.20 -8.65
CA THR A 80 8.38 -1.68 -7.38
C THR A 80 9.10 -2.79 -6.64
N GLN A 81 9.95 -2.42 -5.68
CA GLN A 81 10.59 -3.41 -4.81
C GLN A 81 9.53 -4.28 -4.11
N GLY A 82 8.49 -3.66 -3.53
CA GLY A 82 7.42 -4.36 -2.83
C GLY A 82 6.62 -5.31 -3.73
N ASN A 83 6.34 -4.91 -4.97
CA ASN A 83 5.67 -5.79 -5.93
C ASN A 83 6.56 -6.99 -6.31
N CYS A 84 7.85 -6.75 -6.57
CA CYS A 84 8.82 -7.81 -6.86
C CYS A 84 8.94 -8.83 -5.71
N GLU A 85 9.06 -8.34 -4.48
CA GLU A 85 9.12 -9.18 -3.28
C GLU A 85 7.83 -9.97 -3.08
N MET A 86 6.68 -9.36 -3.37
CA MET A 86 5.39 -10.06 -3.32
C MET A 86 5.31 -11.19 -4.35
N GLU A 87 5.73 -10.97 -5.60
CA GLU A 87 5.75 -12.02 -6.61
C GLU A 87 6.72 -13.14 -6.26
N CYS A 88 7.91 -12.78 -5.76
CA CYS A 88 8.88 -13.74 -5.24
C CYS A 88 8.24 -14.63 -4.16
N LEU A 89 7.56 -14.02 -3.17
CA LEU A 89 6.88 -14.77 -2.11
C LEU A 89 5.75 -15.65 -2.64
N ILE A 90 4.94 -15.14 -3.57
CA ILE A 90 3.86 -15.91 -4.21
C ILE A 90 4.43 -17.11 -4.95
N ASN A 91 5.52 -16.92 -5.70
CA ASN A 91 6.15 -17.98 -6.48
C ASN A 91 6.74 -19.07 -5.56
N ILE A 92 7.50 -18.68 -4.55
CA ILE A 92 8.05 -19.62 -3.55
C ILE A 92 6.93 -20.37 -2.83
N THR A 93 5.87 -19.67 -2.41
CA THR A 93 4.73 -20.29 -1.73
C THR A 93 4.06 -21.33 -2.65
N ARG A 94 3.90 -21.01 -3.94
CA ARG A 94 3.32 -21.91 -4.91
C ARG A 94 4.19 -23.14 -5.15
N GLU A 95 5.50 -22.98 -5.28
CA GLU A 95 6.44 -24.08 -5.48
C GLU A 95 6.51 -25.02 -4.26
N VAL A 96 6.62 -24.44 -3.06
CA VAL A 96 6.82 -25.21 -1.82
C VAL A 96 5.50 -25.80 -1.29
N CYS A 97 4.42 -25.02 -1.29
CA CYS A 97 3.15 -25.40 -0.68
C CYS A 97 2.09 -25.84 -1.69
N SER A 98 2.34 -25.72 -3.01
CA SER A 98 1.37 -26.03 -4.06
C SER A 98 0.03 -25.26 -3.93
N CYS A 99 0.06 -24.08 -3.30
CA CYS A 99 -1.11 -23.22 -3.12
C CYS A 99 -0.73 -21.74 -3.23
N THR A 100 -1.74 -20.87 -3.39
CA THR A 100 -1.58 -19.41 -3.41
C THR A 100 -2.61 -18.76 -2.49
N ALA A 101 -2.35 -17.54 -2.04
CA ALA A 101 -3.31 -16.81 -1.21
C ALA A 101 -4.54 -16.40 -2.03
N PHE A 102 -5.71 -16.37 -1.41
CA PHE A 102 -7.00 -16.14 -2.08
C PHE A 102 -7.09 -14.80 -2.84
N TYR A 103 -6.30 -13.79 -2.45
CA TYR A 103 -6.28 -12.46 -3.07
C TYR A 103 -5.35 -12.39 -4.28
N VAL A 104 -4.52 -13.41 -4.50
CA VAL A 104 -3.65 -13.49 -5.67
C VAL A 104 -4.52 -13.80 -6.89
N PRO A 105 -4.45 -13.01 -7.97
CA PRO A 105 -5.20 -13.30 -9.19
C PRO A 105 -4.83 -14.69 -9.72
N ASN A 106 -5.85 -15.46 -10.11
CA ASN A 106 -5.62 -16.74 -10.80
C ASN A 106 -5.07 -16.45 -12.20
N GLY A 107 -3.74 -16.44 -12.37
CA GLY A 107 -3.12 -16.05 -13.64
C GLY A 107 -1.65 -16.39 -13.77
N VAL A 108 -1.31 -16.91 -14.96
CA VAL A 108 -0.01 -17.11 -15.62
C VAL A 108 1.06 -17.91 -14.85
N VAL A 109 1.12 -19.21 -15.13
CA VAL A 109 2.36 -19.98 -14.98
C VAL A 109 3.15 -19.74 -16.26
N ASP A 110 4.16 -18.87 -16.20
CA ASP A 110 5.20 -18.93 -17.23
C ASP A 110 6.20 -20.01 -16.81
N HIS A 111 6.27 -21.08 -17.61
CA HIS A 111 7.09 -22.26 -17.33
C HIS A 111 8.58 -22.00 -17.61
N ASP A 112 8.93 -20.84 -18.19
CA ASP A 112 10.31 -20.45 -18.52
C ASP A 112 10.99 -19.65 -17.38
N THR A 113 10.24 -19.15 -16.41
CA THR A 113 10.80 -18.57 -15.17
C THR A 113 11.05 -19.66 -14.12
N MET A 114 11.88 -20.64 -14.47
CA MET A 114 12.49 -21.56 -13.51
C MET A 114 13.29 -20.74 -12.49
N MET A 115 12.78 -20.65 -11.26
CA MET A 115 13.37 -20.07 -10.05
C MET A 115 14.41 -18.97 -10.32
N THR A 116 13.94 -17.79 -10.76
CA THR A 116 14.80 -16.61 -10.77
C THR A 116 15.15 -16.28 -9.32
N LEU A 117 16.45 -16.22 -9.02
CA LEU A 117 16.97 -15.57 -7.82
C LEU A 117 16.17 -14.28 -7.61
N CYS A 118 15.56 -14.08 -6.44
CA CYS A 118 14.70 -12.92 -6.15
C CYS A 118 15.53 -11.62 -6.12
N GLU A 119 15.99 -11.17 -7.28
CA GLU A 119 16.75 -9.95 -7.48
C GLU A 119 15.78 -8.77 -7.50
N CYS A 120 15.32 -8.37 -6.32
CA CYS A 120 14.44 -7.23 -6.11
C CYS A 120 15.26 -6.03 -5.63
N LEU A 121 16.01 -5.40 -6.55
CA LEU A 121 16.69 -4.13 -6.26
C LEU A 121 15.64 -3.03 -5.96
N PRO A 122 15.99 -2.00 -5.19
CA PRO A 122 15.08 -0.89 -4.91
C PRO A 122 14.64 -0.19 -6.21
N SER A 123 13.47 0.46 -6.16
CA SER A 123 13.01 1.33 -7.24
C SER A 123 13.90 2.56 -7.33
N CYS A 124 14.24 2.99 -8.56
CA CYS A 124 14.99 4.23 -8.76
C CYS A 124 14.16 5.48 -8.36
N THR A 125 12.84 5.35 -8.32
CA THR A 125 11.90 6.34 -7.77
C THR A 125 11.07 5.68 -6.67
N GLU A 126 11.14 6.19 -5.45
CA GLU A 126 10.43 5.68 -4.26
C GLU A 126 9.67 6.82 -3.58
N VAL A 127 8.43 6.55 -3.14
CA VAL A 127 7.60 7.51 -2.41
C VAL A 127 7.28 6.97 -1.01
N LYS A 128 7.68 7.70 0.02
CA LYS A 128 7.39 7.40 1.44
C LYS A 128 6.43 8.44 1.99
N TYR A 129 5.61 8.03 2.96
CA TYR A 129 4.62 8.91 3.59
C TYR A 129 4.92 9.04 5.07
N ASP A 130 5.37 10.24 5.46
CA ASP A 130 5.48 10.61 6.87
C ASP A 130 4.13 11.12 7.35
N VAL A 131 3.62 10.55 8.44
CA VAL A 131 2.30 10.89 8.96
C VAL A 131 2.39 11.39 10.39
N GLU A 132 1.87 12.59 10.61
CA GLU A 132 1.64 13.16 11.93
C GLU A 132 0.14 13.10 12.21
N THR A 133 -0.25 12.61 13.39
CA THR A 133 -1.66 12.46 13.76
C THR A 133 -2.01 13.26 15.00
N SER A 134 -3.18 13.89 14.98
CA SER A 134 -3.81 14.54 16.13
C SER A 134 -5.19 13.92 16.35
N GLN A 135 -5.59 13.75 17.60
CA GLN A 135 -6.85 13.10 17.95
C GLN A 135 -7.67 13.95 18.93
N SER A 136 -8.97 14.06 18.70
CA SER A 136 -9.89 14.77 19.59
C SER A 136 -11.15 13.90 19.87
N GLN A 137 -12.10 14.38 20.66
CA GLN A 137 -13.34 13.63 20.95
C GLN A 137 -14.39 13.97 19.89
N LEU A 138 -15.00 12.95 19.26
CA LEU A 138 -16.09 13.18 18.33
C LEU A 138 -17.36 13.64 19.07
N VAL A 139 -17.76 14.90 18.85
CA VAL A 139 -19.02 15.47 19.33
C VAL A 139 -20.04 15.50 18.18
N TRP A 140 -20.87 14.46 18.09
CA TRP A 140 -21.85 14.27 17.00
C TRP A 140 -22.77 15.48 16.71
N PRO A 141 -23.32 16.21 17.71
CA PRO A 141 -24.17 17.38 17.46
C PRO A 141 -23.49 18.52 16.69
N GLU A 142 -22.16 18.66 16.81
CA GLU A 142 -21.38 19.68 16.10
C GLU A 142 -21.03 19.21 14.67
N VAL A 143 -20.75 17.91 14.52
CA VAL A 143 -20.47 17.28 13.22
C VAL A 143 -21.69 17.37 12.28
N GLU A 144 -22.90 17.12 12.78
CA GLU A 144 -24.12 17.28 11.99
C GLU A 144 -24.26 18.71 11.47
N ARG A 145 -24.11 19.71 12.34
CA ARG A 145 -24.17 21.12 11.92
C ARG A 145 -23.13 21.46 10.84
N PHE A 146 -21.92 20.90 10.92
CA PHE A 146 -20.87 21.12 9.92
C PHE A 146 -21.17 20.43 8.58
N ILE A 147 -21.62 19.17 8.59
CA ILE A 147 -21.98 18.42 7.37
C ILE A 147 -23.21 19.05 6.69
N PHE A 148 -24.20 19.48 7.47
CA PHE A 148 -25.41 20.10 6.93
C PHE A 148 -25.21 21.57 6.52
N SER A 149 -24.22 22.31 7.08
CA SER A 149 -23.89 23.66 6.57
C SER A 149 -23.03 23.65 5.31
N SER A 150 -22.26 22.57 5.08
CA SER A 150 -21.41 22.41 3.89
C SER A 150 -22.14 21.75 2.70
N ARG A 151 -23.27 21.08 2.94
CA ARG A 151 -24.28 20.83 1.91
C ARG A 151 -25.10 22.09 1.70
N GLY A 152 -24.58 23.00 0.87
CA GLY A 152 -25.40 24.10 0.33
C GLY A 152 -26.71 23.54 -0.24
N ASP A 153 -27.81 24.23 0.05
CA ASP A 153 -29.17 23.95 -0.43
C ASP A 153 -29.18 23.43 -1.88
N LEU A 154 -29.36 22.12 -2.05
CA LEU A 154 -30.00 21.57 -3.24
C LEU A 154 -31.50 21.54 -2.96
N SER A 155 -32.08 22.73 -2.85
CA SER A 155 -33.51 22.97 -2.77
C SER A 155 -33.89 24.05 -3.77
N GLU A 156 -33.80 23.77 -5.08
CA GLU A 156 -34.58 24.47 -6.11
C GLU A 156 -34.94 23.53 -7.28
N ARG A 157 -36.06 22.81 -7.15
CA ARG A 157 -37.16 22.64 -8.13
C ARG A 157 -38.03 21.42 -7.82
#